data_AF-A0A9E1FEQ8-F1
#
_entry.id   AF-A0A9E1FEQ8-F1
#
_cell.length_a   1.000
_cell.length_b   1.000
_cell.length_c   1.000
_cell.angle_alpha   90.00
_cell.angle_beta   90.00
_cell.angle_gamma   90.00
#
_symmetry.space_group_name_H-M   'P 1'
#
loop_
_entity.id
_entity.type
_entity.pdbx_description
1 polymer ?
#
loop_
_entity_poly.entity_id
_entity_poly.type
_entity_poly.pdbx_seq_one_letter_code
_entity_poly.pdbx_strand_id
1 'polypeptide(L)'
;MKCGKCSGTCPSYHEMEYHPHQFVAMVEKGQIRKLMESKSIWTCLSCFACIERCPRSVEPAKLIEAVRLCVIRQQGENHLKANAVPALLDEKIPQQAIVSAFRKYSK
;
A
#
# COMPACT_ATOMS: atom_id res chain seq x y z
N MET A 1 5.18 20.05 -15.92
CA MET A 1 3.75 20.40 -15.92
C MET A 1 2.97 19.36 -15.11
N LYS A 2 2.11 19.77 -14.17
CA LYS A 2 1.27 18.87 -13.36
C LYS A 2 -0.18 18.98 -13.85
N CYS A 3 -0.66 17.97 -14.58
CA CYS A 3 -1.94 18.04 -15.32
C CYS A 3 -3.18 17.53 -14.55
N GLY A 4 -3.00 16.84 -13.41
CA GLY A 4 -4.13 16.38 -12.57
C GLY A 4 -4.98 15.22 -13.12
N LYS A 5 -4.74 14.74 -14.35
CA LYS A 5 -5.56 13.70 -15.02
C LYS A 5 -5.67 12.39 -14.23
N CYS A 6 -4.60 12.00 -13.54
CA CYS A 6 -4.61 10.84 -12.64
C CYS A 6 -5.60 10.98 -11.47
N SER A 7 -5.86 12.20 -11.02
CA SER A 7 -6.85 12.48 -9.98
C SER A 7 -8.26 12.59 -10.53
N GLY A 8 -8.43 13.24 -11.69
CA GLY A 8 -9.74 13.31 -12.36
C GLY A 8 -10.32 11.95 -12.78
N THR A 9 -9.47 10.92 -12.93
CA THR A 9 -9.94 9.55 -13.21
C THR A 9 -10.06 8.66 -11.98
N CYS A 10 -9.70 9.14 -10.79
CA CYS A 10 -9.67 8.32 -9.58
C CYS A 10 -11.09 8.11 -9.05
N PRO A 11 -11.59 6.87 -8.94
CA PRO A 11 -12.94 6.62 -8.41
C PRO A 11 -13.08 7.05 -6.95
N SER A 12 -12.02 6.89 -6.15
CA SER A 12 -12.01 7.23 -4.73
C SER A 12 -11.55 8.67 -4.46
N TYR A 13 -11.59 9.55 -5.46
CA TYR A 13 -11.09 10.92 -5.33
C TYR A 13 -11.67 11.64 -4.11
N HIS A 14 -12.99 11.55 -3.90
CA HIS A 14 -13.69 12.25 -2.82
C HIS A 14 -13.38 11.71 -1.42
N GLU A 15 -12.87 10.49 -1.30
CA GLU A 15 -12.54 9.85 -0.01
C GLU A 15 -11.06 10.03 0.37
N MET A 16 -10.27 10.65 -0.50
CA MET A 16 -8.83 10.85 -0.31
C MET A 16 -8.52 12.25 0.22
N GLU A 17 -7.64 12.35 1.22
CA GLU A 17 -7.05 13.62 1.67
C GLU A 17 -6.00 14.13 0.66
N TYR A 18 -5.18 13.22 0.13
CA TYR A 18 -4.22 13.48 -0.95
C TYR A 18 -4.58 12.65 -2.17
N HIS A 19 -4.58 13.28 -3.33
CA HIS A 19 -4.97 12.65 -4.59
C HIS A 19 -3.75 12.16 -5.38
N PRO A 20 -3.95 11.31 -6.42
CA PRO A 20 -2.86 10.74 -7.21
C PRO A 20 -1.79 11.72 -7.73
N HIS A 21 -2.16 12.92 -8.18
CA HIS A 21 -1.18 13.92 -8.63
C HIS A 21 -0.36 14.51 -7.46
N GLN A 22 -0.94 14.57 -6.26
CA GLN A 22 -0.27 15.03 -5.05
C GLN A 22 0.67 13.95 -4.51
N PHE A 23 0.35 12.65 -4.62
CA PHE A 23 1.28 11.58 -4.25
C PHE A 23 2.62 11.73 -4.96
N VAL A 24 2.59 11.92 -6.29
CA VAL A 24 3.78 12.14 -7.10
C VAL A 24 4.52 13.40 -6.64
N ALA A 25 3.80 14.51 -6.46
CA ALA A 25 4.39 15.78 -6.04
C ALA A 25 5.01 15.72 -4.63
N MET A 26 4.44 14.95 -3.70
CA MET A 26 4.96 14.78 -2.36
C MET A 26 6.25 13.97 -2.38
N VAL A 27 6.31 12.89 -3.16
CA VAL A 27 7.53 12.10 -3.34
C VAL A 27 8.64 12.92 -4.01
N GLU A 28 8.33 13.67 -5.08
CA GLU A 28 9.30 14.59 -5.71
C GLU A 28 9.89 15.61 -4.73
N LYS A 29 9.09 16.07 -3.76
CA LYS A 29 9.49 17.05 -2.74
C LYS A 29 10.12 16.42 -1.49
N GLY A 30 10.33 15.11 -1.46
CA GLY A 30 10.84 14.40 -0.29
C GLY A 30 9.87 14.32 0.90
N GLN A 31 8.59 14.63 0.71
CA GLN A 31 7.55 14.61 1.75
C GLN A 31 7.01 13.20 2.00
N ILE A 32 7.88 12.19 1.98
CA ILE A 32 7.51 10.77 2.03
C ILE A 32 6.88 10.42 3.39
N ARG A 33 7.44 10.95 4.50
CA ARG A 33 6.92 10.71 5.85
C ARG A 33 5.46 11.16 6.01
N LYS A 34 5.17 12.37 5.54
CA LYS A 34 3.81 12.91 5.56
C LYS A 34 2.84 12.06 4.72
N LEU A 35 3.31 11.57 3.56
CA LEU A 35 2.50 10.69 2.71
C LEU A 35 2.24 9.34 3.39
N MET A 36 3.24 8.74 4.03
CA MET A 36 3.13 7.48 4.78
C MET A 36 2.13 7.54 5.94
N GLU A 37 1.96 8.71 6.55
CA GLU A 37 1.04 8.93 7.68
C GLU A 37 -0.42 9.17 7.22
N SER A 38 -0.66 9.43 5.93
CA SER A 38 -2.02 9.70 5.43
C SER A 38 -2.80 8.42 5.15
N LYS A 39 -4.09 8.42 5.51
CA LYS A 39 -5.03 7.33 5.15
C LYS A 39 -5.24 7.21 3.64
N SER A 40 -4.95 8.26 2.87
CA SER A 40 -5.10 8.27 1.41
C SER A 40 -4.31 7.17 0.71
N ILE A 41 -3.20 6.71 1.31
CA ILE A 41 -2.43 5.60 0.77
C ILE A 41 -3.26 4.32 0.74
N TRP A 42 -4.17 4.12 1.70
CA TRP A 42 -5.02 2.94 1.81
C TRP A 42 -6.36 3.09 1.07
N THR A 43 -6.80 4.31 0.80
CA THR A 43 -7.99 4.60 -0.01
C THR A 43 -7.80 4.27 -1.50
N CYS A 44 -6.56 4.15 -1.99
CA CYS A 44 -6.31 3.79 -3.39
C CYS A 44 -6.76 2.35 -3.68
N LEU A 45 -7.69 2.18 -4.63
CA LEU A 45 -8.23 0.86 -5.00
C LEU A 45 -7.30 -0.01 -5.87
N SER A 46 -6.10 0.48 -6.20
CA SER A 46 -5.20 -0.18 -7.14
C SER A 46 -5.87 -0.55 -8.48
N CYS A 47 -6.79 0.29 -8.97
CA CYS A 47 -7.52 0.06 -10.24
C CYS A 47 -6.74 0.44 -11.50
N PHE A 48 -5.54 1.01 -11.35
CA PHE A 48 -4.61 1.40 -12.42
C PHE A 48 -5.10 2.41 -13.47
N ALA A 49 -6.32 2.95 -13.36
CA ALA A 49 -6.84 3.97 -14.30
C ALA A 49 -5.92 5.20 -14.44
N CYS A 50 -5.22 5.58 -13.37
CA CYS A 50 -4.27 6.69 -13.38
C CYS A 50 -3.01 6.42 -14.20
N ILE A 51 -2.61 5.15 -14.38
CA ILE A 51 -1.47 4.75 -15.22
C ILE A 51 -1.90 4.83 -16.69
N GLU A 52 -2.99 4.14 -17.04
CA GLU A 52 -3.52 4.05 -18.41
C GLU A 52 -3.78 5.42 -19.03
N ARG A 53 -4.28 6.38 -18.25
CA ARG A 53 -4.66 7.69 -18.77
C ARG A 53 -3.52 8.72 -18.75
N CYS A 54 -2.34 8.38 -18.23
CA CYS A 54 -1.27 9.34 -18.02
C CYS A 54 -0.54 9.65 -19.33
N PRO A 55 -0.56 10.91 -19.83
CA PRO A 55 0.11 11.28 -21.09
C PRO A 55 1.64 11.36 -20.96
N ARG A 56 2.19 11.13 -19.77
CA ARG A 56 3.61 11.24 -19.44
C ARG A 56 4.18 9.94 -18.85
N SER A 57 3.40 8.86 -18.89
CA SER A 57 3.80 7.55 -18.36
C SER A 57 4.26 7.58 -16.90
N VAL A 58 3.69 8.49 -16.11
CA VAL A 58 3.86 8.49 -14.65
C VAL A 58 2.95 7.42 -14.06
N GLU A 59 3.42 6.75 -13.00
CA GLU A 59 2.73 5.59 -12.43
C GLU A 59 2.31 5.81 -10.96
N PRO A 60 1.33 6.70 -10.65
CA PRO A 60 0.95 7.00 -9.26
C PRO A 60 0.49 5.78 -8.46
N ALA A 61 -0.16 4.80 -9.10
CA ALA A 61 -0.59 3.57 -8.43
C ALA A 61 0.59 2.68 -8.00
N LYS A 62 1.65 2.57 -8.81
CA LYS A 62 2.86 1.84 -8.40
C LYS A 62 3.63 2.59 -7.32
N LEU A 63 3.67 3.92 -7.41
CA LEU A 63 4.28 4.77 -6.40
C LEU A 63 3.60 4.61 -5.03
N ILE A 64 2.26 4.65 -4.98
CA ILE A 64 1.57 4.50 -3.69
C ILE A 64 1.72 3.08 -3.13
N GLU A 65 1.81 2.07 -3.98
CA GLU A 65 2.11 0.70 -3.56
C GLU A 65 3.49 0.58 -2.91
N ALA A 66 4.51 1.24 -3.48
CA ALA A 66 5.84 1.31 -2.87
C ALA A 66 5.80 2.02 -1.50
N VAL A 67 5.01 3.10 -1.37
CA VAL A 67 4.84 3.81 -0.10
C VAL A 67 4.16 2.92 0.95
N ARG A 68 3.13 2.16 0.59
CA ARG A 68 2.50 1.18 1.49
C ARG A 68 3.51 0.16 1.99
N LEU A 69 4.34 -0.38 1.10
CA LEU A 69 5.39 -1.32 1.49
C LEU A 69 6.40 -0.71 2.48
N CYS A 70 6.73 0.59 2.34
CA CYS A 70 7.57 1.29 3.31
C CYS A 70 6.90 1.35 4.69
N VAL A 71 5.61 1.70 4.76
CA VAL A 71 4.84 1.72 6.02
C VAL A 71 4.82 0.34 6.67
N ILE A 72 4.46 -0.69 5.90
CA ILE A 72 4.35 -2.06 6.36
C ILE A 72 5.70 -2.58 6.90
N ARG A 73 6.81 -2.27 6.21
CA ARG A 73 8.16 -2.68 6.65
C ARG A 73 8.60 -1.99 7.94
N GLN A 74 8.23 -0.72 8.12
CA GLN A 74 8.55 0.03 9.36
C GLN A 74 7.79 -0.49 10.57
N GLN A 75 6.59 -1.03 10.37
CA GLN A 75 5.79 -1.56 11.48
C GLN A 75 6.39 -2.82 12.10
N GLY A 76 7.33 -3.52 11.45
CA GLY A 76 7.89 -4.78 11.96
C GLY A 76 6.89 -5.96 12.01
N GLU A 77 5.59 -5.66 11.93
CA GLU A 77 4.42 -6.54 12.05
C GLU A 77 4.12 -7.39 10.80
N ASN A 78 4.88 -7.26 9.72
CA ASN A 78 4.64 -8.06 8.52
C ASN A 78 5.17 -9.50 8.61
N HIS A 79 5.58 -9.90 9.81
CA HIS A 79 6.15 -11.19 10.15
C HIS A 79 5.39 -11.72 11.36
N LEU A 80 4.69 -12.84 11.21
CA LEU A 80 4.21 -13.58 12.36
C LEU A 80 5.41 -14.28 12.97
N LYS A 81 5.83 -13.84 14.16
CA LYS A 81 6.96 -14.48 14.85
C LYS A 81 6.58 -15.92 15.18
N ALA A 82 7.49 -16.88 14.94
CA ALA A 82 7.21 -18.30 15.15
C ALA A 82 6.71 -18.62 16.57
N ASN A 83 7.20 -17.88 17.57
CA ASN A 83 6.78 -18.01 18.97
C ASN A 83 5.38 -17.45 19.26
N ALA A 84 4.80 -16.62 18.40
CA ALA A 84 3.44 -16.12 18.53
C ALA A 84 2.39 -17.08 17.95
N VAL A 85 2.80 -17.99 17.04
CA VAL A 85 1.90 -18.94 16.36
C VAL A 85 1.11 -19.81 17.34
N PRO A 86 1.70 -20.44 18.38
CA PRO A 86 0.97 -21.34 19.28
C PRO A 86 -0.22 -20.66 19.97
N ALA A 87 -0.11 -19.37 20.29
CA ALA A 87 -1.18 -18.60 20.94
C ALA A 87 -2.34 -18.22 19.99
N LEU A 88 -2.13 -18.35 18.67
CA LEU A 88 -3.12 -18.04 17.64
C LEU A 88 -3.80 -19.29 17.08
N LEU A 89 -3.41 -20.49 17.53
CA LEU A 89 -4.02 -21.74 17.07
C LEU A 89 -5.35 -21.99 17.79
N ASP A 90 -6.38 -22.35 17.02
CA ASP A 90 -7.66 -22.84 17.51
C ASP A 90 -8.07 -24.11 16.74
N GLU A 91 -9.14 -24.75 17.21
CA GLU A 91 -9.69 -25.98 16.63
C GLU A 91 -10.28 -25.81 15.21
N LYS A 92 -10.49 -24.56 14.76
CA LYS A 92 -11.07 -24.22 13.46
C LYS A 92 -9.98 -23.93 12.42
N ILE A 93 -8.74 -23.70 12.85
CA ILE A 93 -7.62 -23.43 11.94
C ILE A 93 -7.20 -24.72 11.21
N PRO A 94 -7.22 -24.73 9.87
CA PRO A 94 -6.79 -25.90 9.11
C PRO A 94 -5.28 -26.09 9.25
N GLN A 95 -4.83 -27.34 9.31
CA GLN A 95 -3.41 -27.69 9.39
C GLN A 95 -2.56 -27.06 8.28
N GLN A 96 -3.15 -26.85 7.10
CA GLN A 96 -2.52 -26.17 5.97
C GLN A 96 -2.14 -24.71 6.27
N ALA A 97 -2.96 -24.00 7.07
CA ALA A 97 -2.66 -22.63 7.50
C ALA A 97 -1.44 -22.60 8.43
N ILE A 98 -1.32 -23.59 9.32
CA ILE A 98 -0.17 -23.75 10.22
C ILE A 98 1.11 -23.98 9.41
N VAL A 99 1.10 -24.95 8.48
CA VAL A 99 2.26 -25.25 7.63
C VAL A 99 2.66 -24.05 6.77
N SER A 100 1.68 -23.35 6.20
CA SER A 100 1.93 -22.15 5.39
C SER A 100 2.54 -21.02 6.22
N ALA A 101 2.08 -20.83 7.45
CA ALA A 101 2.68 -19.87 8.39
C ALA A 101 4.14 -20.25 8.67
N PHE A 102 4.43 -21.47 9.12
CA PHE A 102 5.81 -21.89 9.37
C PHE A 102 6.70 -21.76 8.14
N ARG A 103 6.21 -22.10 6.93
CA ARG A 103 6.98 -21.94 5.69
C ARG A 103 7.30 -20.48 5.35
N LYS A 104 6.39 -19.56 5.63
CA LYS A 104 6.57 -18.12 5.38
C LYS A 104 7.47 -17.45 6.40
N TYR A 105 7.52 -17.97 7.64
CA TYR A 105 8.18 -17.32 8.77
C TYR A 105 9.41 -18.06 9.33
N SER A 106 9.79 -19.21 8.76
CA SER A 106 11.02 -19.97 9.09
C SER A 106 12.27 -19.52 8.31
N LYS A 107 12.18 -18.45 7.51
CA LYS A 107 13.31 -17.87 6.77
C LYS A 107 13.57 -16.45 7.21
#